data_AF-A0A0F2PPQ0-F1
#
_entry.id   AF-A0A0F2PPQ0-F1
#
_cell.length_a   1.000
_cell.length_b   1.000
_cell.length_c   1.000
_cell.angle_alpha   90.00
_cell.angle_beta   90.00
_cell.angle_gamma   90.00
#
_symmetry.space_group_name_H-M   'P 1'
#
loop_
_entity.id
_entity.type
_entity.pdbx_description
1 polymer ?
#
loop_
_entity_poly.entity_id
_entity_poly.type
_entity_poly.pdbx_seq_one_letter_code
_entity_poly.pdbx_strand_id
1 'polypeptide(L)'
;MSEELKDILADGCGLARNEAALLIKNIRELSREERRIFYQRIKPRERELKLHLRERFEAGDSREKEMWINTTVESMLARRGDPDLMDAMVMDVIGRLELYKLVRERAENQGIKLTALANFGGLSMVLYAVVIVTAIVLYIYYS
;
A
#
# COMPACT_ATOMS: atom_id res chain seq x y z
N MET A 1 -11.60 -11.00 -3.83
CA MET A 1 -11.38 -10.26 -2.56
C MET A 1 -11.00 -8.79 -2.72
N SER A 2 -10.04 -8.36 -3.55
CA SER A 2 -10.00 -6.92 -3.99
C SER A 2 -11.35 -6.52 -4.64
N GLU A 3 -12.01 -7.49 -5.31
CA GLU A 3 -13.41 -7.42 -5.75
C GLU A 3 -14.44 -7.24 -4.61
N GLU A 4 -14.24 -7.81 -3.42
CA GLU A 4 -15.20 -7.67 -2.31
C GLU A 4 -15.13 -6.29 -1.66
N LEU A 5 -13.92 -5.74 -1.48
CA LEU A 5 -13.74 -4.36 -1.04
C LEU A 5 -14.27 -3.35 -2.07
N LYS A 6 -14.16 -3.69 -3.35
CA LYS A 6 -14.76 -2.93 -4.46
C LYS A 6 -16.29 -2.95 -4.37
N ASP A 7 -16.90 -4.08 -4.06
CA ASP A 7 -18.35 -4.19 -3.90
C ASP A 7 -18.84 -3.41 -2.67
N ILE A 8 -18.10 -3.46 -1.56
CA ILE A 8 -18.40 -2.65 -0.35
C ILE A 8 -18.42 -1.16 -0.68
N LEU A 9 -17.46 -0.67 -1.48
CA LEU A 9 -17.41 0.75 -1.87
C LEU A 9 -18.41 1.11 -2.98
N ALA A 10 -18.71 0.18 -3.89
CA ALA A 10 -19.74 0.38 -4.90
C ALA A 10 -21.12 0.57 -4.25
N ASP A 11 -21.45 -0.27 -3.28
CA ASP A 11 -22.74 -0.26 -2.61
C ASP A 11 -22.85 0.83 -1.53
N GLY A 12 -21.79 1.04 -0.74
CA GLY A 12 -21.79 1.97 0.39
C GLY A 12 -21.63 3.44 0.01
N CYS A 13 -20.93 3.75 -1.08
CA CYS A 13 -20.65 5.12 -1.50
C CYS A 13 -21.24 5.48 -2.89
N GLY A 14 -22.02 4.57 -3.50
CA GLY A 14 -22.65 4.80 -4.79
C GLY A 14 -21.66 5.05 -5.92
N LEU A 15 -20.49 4.38 -5.90
CA LEU A 15 -19.57 4.43 -7.04
C LEU A 15 -20.17 3.67 -8.21
N ALA A 16 -20.05 4.25 -9.41
CA ALA A 16 -20.44 3.53 -10.61
C ALA A 16 -19.50 2.32 -10.82
N ARG A 17 -20.01 1.19 -11.35
CA ARG A 17 -19.23 -0.05 -11.50
C ARG A 17 -17.93 0.13 -12.29
N ASN A 18 -17.94 1.03 -13.26
CA ASN A 18 -16.76 1.41 -14.04
C ASN A 18 -15.72 2.16 -13.20
N GLU A 19 -16.13 3.00 -12.26
CA GLU A 19 -15.25 3.72 -11.33
C GLU A 19 -14.65 2.77 -10.29
N ALA A 20 -15.48 1.87 -9.75
CA ALA A 20 -15.03 0.83 -8.83
C ALA A 20 -13.99 -0.11 -9.48
N ALA A 21 -14.14 -0.41 -10.78
CA ALA A 21 -13.16 -1.17 -11.55
C ALA A 21 -11.82 -0.44 -11.78
N LEU A 22 -11.75 0.88 -11.60
CA LEU A 22 -10.47 1.60 -11.63
C LEU A 22 -9.68 1.38 -10.33
N LEU A 23 -10.36 1.11 -9.21
CA LEU A 23 -9.71 1.00 -7.90
C LEU A 23 -8.81 -0.23 -7.78
N ILE A 24 -9.11 -1.29 -8.54
CA ILE A 24 -8.31 -2.53 -8.55
C ILE A 24 -7.05 -2.43 -9.42
N LYS A 25 -6.84 -1.31 -10.10
CA LYS A 25 -5.68 -1.06 -10.95
C LYS A 25 -4.63 -0.25 -10.21
N ASN A 26 -3.37 -0.44 -10.57
CA ASN A 26 -2.33 0.48 -10.15
C ASN A 26 -2.46 1.81 -10.93
N ILE A 27 -2.05 2.93 -10.31
CA ILE A 27 -2.04 4.25 -10.96
C ILE A 27 -1.26 4.26 -12.28
N ARG A 28 -0.21 3.44 -12.40
CA ARG A 28 0.63 3.29 -13.58
C ARG A 28 -0.10 2.57 -14.72
N GLU A 29 -1.00 1.65 -14.40
CA GLU A 29 -1.78 0.86 -15.35
C GLU A 29 -2.98 1.62 -15.92
N LEU A 30 -3.38 2.73 -15.28
CA LEU A 30 -4.48 3.55 -15.78
C LEU A 30 -4.13 4.21 -17.11
N SER A 31 -5.02 4.06 -18.09
CA SER A 31 -5.00 4.79 -19.36
C SER A 31 -5.20 6.30 -19.14
N ARG A 32 -4.97 7.12 -20.18
CA ARG A 32 -5.19 8.57 -20.10
C ARG A 32 -6.64 8.92 -19.76
N GLU A 33 -7.60 8.20 -20.32
CA GLU A 33 -9.03 8.40 -20.05
C GLU A 33 -9.41 7.95 -18.65
N GLU A 34 -8.89 6.81 -18.20
CA GLU A 34 -9.11 6.28 -16.87
C GLU A 34 -8.53 7.20 -15.79
N ARG A 35 -7.33 7.75 -16.00
CA ARG A 35 -6.74 8.76 -15.12
C ARG A 35 -7.62 9.99 -15.04
N ARG A 36 -8.15 10.46 -16.19
CA ARG A 36 -9.08 11.60 -16.20
C ARG A 36 -10.31 11.31 -15.35
N ILE A 37 -10.95 10.14 -15.51
CA ILE A 37 -12.10 9.73 -14.69
C ILE A 37 -11.71 9.67 -13.21
N PHE A 38 -10.60 9.03 -12.89
CA PHE A 38 -10.10 8.91 -11.52
C PHE A 38 -9.91 10.28 -10.86
N TYR A 39 -9.17 11.20 -11.50
CA TYR A 39 -8.91 12.52 -10.94
C TYR A 39 -10.14 13.44 -10.90
N GLN A 40 -11.11 13.27 -11.81
CA GLN A 40 -12.30 14.12 -11.87
C GLN A 40 -13.44 13.63 -10.97
N ARG A 41 -13.55 12.32 -10.74
CA ARG A 41 -14.72 11.73 -10.06
C ARG A 41 -14.38 11.02 -8.75
N ILE A 42 -13.31 10.23 -8.75
CA ILE A 42 -12.95 9.39 -7.60
C ILE A 42 -12.10 10.19 -6.60
N LYS A 43 -11.03 10.83 -7.08
CA LYS A 43 -10.08 11.58 -6.24
C LYS A 43 -10.74 12.70 -5.41
N PRO A 44 -11.69 13.49 -5.92
CA PRO A 44 -12.37 14.51 -5.10
C PRO A 44 -13.18 13.92 -3.95
N ARG A 45 -13.67 12.68 -4.11
CA ARG A 45 -14.44 11.95 -3.10
C ARG A 45 -13.57 11.06 -2.22
N GLU A 46 -12.26 11.01 -2.43
CA GLU A 46 -11.34 10.11 -1.71
C GLU A 46 -11.47 10.22 -0.19
N ARG A 47 -11.71 11.43 0.34
CA ARG A 47 -11.91 11.65 1.78
C ARG A 47 -13.17 10.93 2.30
N GLU A 48 -14.27 11.01 1.56
CA GLU A 48 -15.55 10.35 1.88
C GLU A 48 -15.36 8.82 1.85
N LEU A 49 -14.72 8.31 0.80
CA LEU A 49 -14.43 6.88 0.64
C LEU A 49 -13.57 6.35 1.79
N LYS A 50 -12.50 7.08 2.15
CA LYS A 50 -11.63 6.71 3.28
C LYS A 50 -12.35 6.75 4.61
N LEU A 51 -13.25 7.72 4.81
CA LEU A 51 -14.05 7.79 6.02
C LEU A 51 -14.95 6.56 6.13
N HIS A 52 -15.63 6.18 5.05
CA HIS A 52 -16.48 5.00 5.01
C HIS A 52 -15.69 3.70 5.26
N LEU A 53 -14.52 3.55 4.64
CA LEU A 53 -13.61 2.43 4.91
C LEU A 53 -13.16 2.39 6.36
N ARG A 54 -12.85 3.55 6.95
CA ARG A 54 -12.45 3.66 8.36
C ARG A 54 -13.59 3.25 9.30
N GLU A 55 -14.79 3.78 9.08
CA GLU A 55 -15.96 3.44 9.88
C GLU A 55 -16.25 1.93 9.81
N ARG A 56 -16.19 1.33 8.62
CA ARG A 56 -16.39 -0.12 8.46
C ARG A 56 -15.29 -0.93 9.15
N PHE A 57 -14.04 -0.50 9.03
CA PHE A 57 -12.89 -1.15 9.66
C PHE A 57 -12.96 -1.06 11.19
N GLU A 58 -13.28 0.11 11.74
CA GLU A 58 -13.36 0.34 13.18
C GLU A 58 -14.53 -0.42 13.81
N ALA A 59 -15.68 -0.47 13.12
CA ALA A 59 -16.86 -1.22 13.53
C ALA A 59 -16.68 -2.75 13.46
N GLY A 60 -15.71 -3.24 12.67
CA GLY A 60 -15.42 -4.66 12.54
C GLY A 60 -14.77 -5.25 13.78
N ASP A 61 -15.01 -6.55 14.00
CA ASP A 61 -14.35 -7.30 15.05
C ASP A 61 -12.86 -7.59 14.71
N SER A 62 -12.12 -8.17 15.66
CA SER A 62 -10.70 -8.47 15.44
C SER A 62 -10.45 -9.39 14.24
N ARG A 63 -11.41 -10.28 13.92
CA ARG A 63 -11.29 -11.23 12.82
C ARG A 63 -11.50 -10.53 11.47
N GLU A 64 -12.47 -9.62 11.38
CA GLU A 64 -12.67 -8.78 10.19
C GLU A 64 -11.46 -7.88 9.95
N LYS A 65 -10.90 -7.27 11.01
CA LYS A 65 -9.70 -6.43 10.89
C LYS A 65 -8.49 -7.22 10.38
N GLU A 66 -8.27 -8.40 10.94
CA GLU A 66 -7.20 -9.29 10.49
C GLU A 66 -7.41 -9.75 9.04
N MET A 67 -8.65 -10.04 8.66
CA MET A 67 -9.01 -10.37 7.27
C MET A 67 -8.64 -9.22 6.32
N TRP A 68 -8.96 -7.97 6.66
CA TRP A 68 -8.60 -6.81 5.83
C TRP A 68 -7.09 -6.69 5.66
N ILE A 69 -6.32 -6.79 6.75
CA ILE A 69 -4.86 -6.77 6.73
C ILE A 69 -4.32 -7.87 5.83
N ASN A 70 -4.75 -9.12 6.05
CA ASN A 70 -4.27 -10.27 5.30
C ASN A 70 -4.57 -10.13 3.81
N THR A 71 -5.77 -9.66 3.48
CA THR A 71 -6.21 -9.46 2.10
C THR A 71 -5.36 -8.40 1.39
N THR A 72 -5.14 -7.24 2.03
CA THR A 72 -4.32 -6.18 1.45
C THR A 72 -2.88 -6.64 1.29
N VAL A 73 -2.33 -7.36 2.27
CA VAL A 73 -0.98 -7.92 2.18
C VAL A 73 -0.86 -8.91 1.02
N GLU A 74 -1.81 -9.84 0.87
CA GLU A 74 -1.83 -10.81 -0.24
C GLU A 74 -1.98 -10.14 -1.60
N SER A 75 -2.89 -9.15 -1.71
CA SER A 75 -3.10 -8.32 -2.89
C SER A 75 -1.80 -7.62 -3.32
N MET A 76 -1.11 -6.99 -2.36
CA MET A 76 0.17 -6.36 -2.61
C MET A 76 1.25 -7.39 -3.00
N LEU A 77 1.35 -8.53 -2.32
CA LEU A 77 2.33 -9.59 -2.64
C LEU A 77 2.15 -10.12 -4.06
N ALA A 78 0.90 -10.35 -4.49
CA ALA A 78 0.57 -10.76 -5.85
C ALA A 78 1.08 -9.75 -6.90
N ARG A 79 1.11 -8.47 -6.53
CA ARG A 79 1.65 -7.37 -7.35
C ARG A 79 3.09 -6.98 -6.99
N ARG A 80 3.84 -7.88 -6.34
CA ARG A 80 5.24 -7.68 -5.93
C ARG A 80 5.45 -6.43 -5.06
N GLY A 81 4.46 -6.10 -4.26
CA GLY A 81 4.44 -4.98 -3.31
C GLY A 81 3.91 -3.67 -3.88
N ASP A 82 3.54 -3.61 -5.16
CA ASP A 82 2.95 -2.41 -5.76
C ASP A 82 1.45 -2.35 -5.45
N PRO A 83 0.99 -1.43 -4.56
CA PRO A 83 -0.41 -1.38 -4.17
C PRO A 83 -1.29 -0.91 -5.35
N ASP A 84 -2.48 -1.48 -5.48
CA ASP A 84 -3.51 -0.84 -6.31
C ASP A 84 -4.11 0.39 -5.61
N LEU A 85 -5.02 1.10 -6.27
CA LEU A 85 -5.64 2.30 -5.69
C LEU A 85 -6.49 1.97 -4.45
N MET A 86 -7.09 0.78 -4.39
CA MET A 86 -7.84 0.30 -3.23
C MET A 86 -6.91 0.01 -2.05
N ASP A 87 -5.86 -0.78 -2.29
CA ASP A 87 -4.81 -1.11 -1.34
C ASP A 87 -4.24 0.19 -0.75
N ALA A 88 -3.94 1.18 -1.59
CA ALA A 88 -3.44 2.47 -1.12
C ALA A 88 -4.43 3.21 -0.19
N MET A 89 -5.74 3.13 -0.44
CA MET A 89 -6.76 3.72 0.44
C MET A 89 -6.91 2.94 1.75
N VAL A 90 -6.91 1.61 1.70
CA VAL A 90 -6.95 0.75 2.89
C VAL A 90 -5.70 0.95 3.74
N MET A 91 -4.53 1.13 3.11
CA MET A 91 -3.29 1.45 3.81
C MET A 91 -3.34 2.80 4.53
N ASP A 92 -4.10 3.77 4.02
CA ASP A 92 -4.33 5.05 4.72
C ASP A 92 -5.29 4.93 5.91
N VAL A 93 -6.09 3.86 5.95
CA VAL A 93 -7.02 3.57 7.06
C VAL A 93 -6.33 2.77 8.14
N ILE A 94 -5.67 1.66 7.77
CA ILE A 94 -5.02 0.72 8.71
C ILE A 94 -3.69 1.26 9.19
N GLY A 95 -2.87 1.80 8.28
CA GLY A 95 -1.51 2.24 8.56
C GLY A 95 -0.51 1.70 7.55
N ARG A 96 0.08 2.60 6.75
CA ARG A 96 1.03 2.25 5.68
C ARG A 96 2.24 1.48 6.18
N LEU A 97 2.85 1.93 7.29
CA LEU A 97 4.10 1.36 7.79
C LEU A 97 3.93 -0.09 8.25
N GLU A 98 2.84 -0.38 8.95
CA GLU A 98 2.54 -1.72 9.45
C GLU A 98 2.31 -2.69 8.29
N LEU A 99 1.50 -2.30 7.30
CA LEU A 99 1.25 -3.12 6.12
C LEU A 99 2.51 -3.34 5.29
N TYR A 100 3.35 -2.33 5.08
CA TYR A 100 4.62 -2.52 4.38
C TYR A 100 5.57 -3.48 5.11
N LYS A 101 5.62 -3.42 6.44
CA LYS A 101 6.42 -4.35 7.25
C LYS A 101 5.91 -5.79 7.06
N LEU A 102 4.60 -6.00 7.15
CA LEU A 102 3.98 -7.32 6.96
C LEU A 102 4.19 -7.87 5.54
N VAL A 103 4.03 -7.03 4.51
CA VAL A 103 4.32 -7.41 3.11
C VAL A 103 5.77 -7.82 2.96
N ARG A 104 6.71 -7.07 3.54
CA ARG A 104 8.14 -7.40 3.47
C ARG A 104 8.45 -8.72 4.17
N GLU A 105 7.98 -8.90 5.39
CA GLU A 105 8.21 -10.12 6.17
C GLU A 105 7.65 -11.35 5.44
N ARG A 106 6.42 -11.28 4.91
CA ARG A 106 5.84 -12.38 4.12
C ARG A 106 6.58 -12.61 2.82
N ALA A 107 7.01 -11.57 2.13
CA ALA A 107 7.77 -11.71 0.90
C ALA A 107 9.12 -12.41 1.13
N GLU A 108 9.83 -12.05 2.21
CA GLU A 108 11.07 -12.70 2.63
C GLU A 108 10.82 -14.19 2.96
N ASN A 109 9.77 -14.50 3.72
CA ASN A 109 9.39 -15.88 4.07
C ASN A 109 8.99 -16.72 2.85
N GLN A 110 8.38 -16.10 1.83
CA GLN A 110 7.91 -16.79 0.61
C GLN A 110 8.92 -16.74 -0.55
N GLY A 111 10.08 -16.08 -0.37
CA GLY A 111 11.07 -15.89 -1.43
C GLY A 111 10.59 -14.99 -2.58
N ILE A 112 9.60 -14.13 -2.36
CA ILE A 112 9.05 -13.22 -3.36
C ILE A 112 9.91 -11.95 -3.43
N LYS A 113 10.42 -11.64 -4.62
CA LYS A 113 11.15 -10.38 -4.84
C LYS A 113 10.17 -9.22 -5.03
N LEU A 114 10.12 -8.32 -4.03
CA LEU A 114 9.34 -7.10 -4.09
C LEU A 114 9.95 -6.06 -5.05
N THR A 115 9.11 -5.39 -5.83
CA THR A 115 9.45 -4.24 -6.68
C THR A 115 9.30 -2.91 -5.95
N ALA A 116 8.45 -2.86 -4.91
CA ALA A 116 8.02 -1.61 -4.26
C ALA A 116 9.08 -0.87 -3.43
N LEU A 117 10.28 -1.43 -3.31
CA LEU A 117 11.22 -1.06 -2.25
C LEU A 117 12.67 -0.89 -2.72
N ALA A 118 12.88 -0.44 -3.97
CA ALA A 118 14.16 0.17 -4.32
C ALA A 118 14.51 1.40 -3.46
N ASN A 119 13.56 1.96 -2.69
CA ASN A 119 13.73 3.24 -1.97
C ASN A 119 13.63 3.22 -0.43
N PHE A 120 13.21 2.16 0.29
CA PHE A 120 13.45 2.14 1.76
C PHE A 120 14.83 1.61 2.13
N GLY A 121 15.62 1.14 1.16
CA GLY A 121 17.04 0.86 1.37
C GLY A 121 17.85 2.12 1.68
N GLY A 122 17.32 3.33 1.45
CA GLY A 122 18.06 4.58 1.66
C GLY A 122 18.50 4.79 3.10
N LEU A 123 17.65 4.53 4.09
CA LEU A 123 17.99 4.85 5.50
C LEU A 123 18.97 3.83 6.10
N SER A 124 18.83 2.55 5.76
CA SER A 124 19.81 1.51 6.13
C SER A 124 21.13 1.69 5.37
N MET A 125 21.10 2.05 4.09
CA MET A 125 22.31 2.33 3.31
C MET A 125 23.04 3.59 3.82
N VAL A 126 22.31 4.63 4.24
CA VAL A 126 22.89 5.81 4.89
C VAL A 126 23.53 5.44 6.23
N LEU A 127 22.88 4.62 7.06
CA LEU A 127 23.48 4.12 8.31
C LEU A 127 24.77 3.34 8.06
N TYR A 128 24.78 2.43 7.08
CA TYR A 128 25.99 1.70 6.70
C TYR A 128 27.09 2.65 6.18
N ALA A 129 26.74 3.63 5.35
CA ALA A 129 27.69 4.61 4.85
C ALA A 129 28.32 5.43 5.98
N VAL A 130 27.52 5.88 6.96
CA VAL A 130 28.02 6.61 8.15
C VAL A 130 28.99 5.74 8.94
N VAL A 131 28.65 4.47 9.21
CA VAL A 131 29.53 3.56 9.96
C VAL A 131 30.85 3.31 9.22
N ILE A 132 30.80 3.10 7.91
CA ILE A 132 31.99 2.86 7.07
C ILE A 132 32.89 4.10 7.05
N VAL A 133 32.33 5.29 6.82
CA VAL A 133 33.10 6.56 6.81
C VAL A 133 33.73 6.81 8.17
N THR A 134 32.99 6.60 9.26
CA THR A 134 33.51 6.78 10.62
C THR A 134 34.67 5.83 10.91
N ALA A 135 34.56 4.57 10.50
CA ALA A 135 35.64 3.58 10.65
C ALA A 135 36.90 3.97 9.85
N ILE A 136 36.75 4.47 8.62
CA ILE A 136 37.88 4.93 7.79
C ILE A 136 38.57 6.15 8.43
N VAL A 137 37.81 7.13 8.91
CA VAL A 137 38.35 8.32 9.58
C VAL A 137 39.13 7.92 10.83
N LEU A 138 38.56 7.03 11.66
CA LEU A 138 39.26 6.52 12.85
C LEU A 138 40.53 5.75 12.47
N TYR A 139 40.49 4.91 11.44
CA TYR A 139 41.66 4.18 10.98
C TYR A 139 42.78 5.11 10.52
N ILE A 140 42.48 6.16 9.74
CA ILE A 140 43.49 7.12 9.27
C ILE A 140 44.03 7.98 10.42
N TYR A 141 43.20 8.32 11.40
CA TYR A 141 43.60 9.19 12.50
C TYR A 141 44.42 8.48 13.59
N TYR A 142 44.19 7.18 13.79
CA TYR A 142 44.84 6.37 14.83
C TYR A 142 45.87 5.36 14.29
N SER A 143 46.12 5.35 12.97
CA SER A 143 47.23 4.63 12.33
C SER A 143 48.41 5.54 12.06
#